data_AF-A0A9D2GSL9-F1
#
_entry.id   AF-A0A9D2GSL9-F1
#
_cell.length_a   1.000
_cell.length_b   1.000
_cell.length_c   1.000
_cell.angle_alpha   90.00
_cell.angle_beta   90.00
_cell.angle_gamma   90.00
#
_symmetry.space_group_name_H-M   'P 1'
#
loop_
_entity.id
_entity.type
_entity.pdbx_description
1 polymer ?
#
loop_
_entity_poly.entity_id
_entity_poly.type
_entity_poly.pdbx_seq_one_letter_code
_entity_poly.pdbx_strand_id
1 'polypeptide(L)'
;MNRKYKKAKDLEKKAEEYFAIQEEQNKPCSIAGISYYMGFADKSEFLDLEKMAEFAPVINRIKLRMESQAIDMLTDKSYATTGVIFNLKCSFGYSDKQVAGKDDMAELMQNARKLIDEAQSDE
;
A
#
# COMPACT_ATOMS: atom_id res chain seq x y z
N MET A 1 5.80 -28.70 3.95
CA MET A 1 4.96 -27.88 3.05
C MET A 1 5.43 -28.12 1.63
N ASN A 2 4.61 -28.68 0.74
CA ASN A 2 5.00 -28.89 -0.65
C ASN A 2 4.91 -27.54 -1.38
N ARG A 3 6.02 -27.08 -1.95
CA ARG A 3 6.13 -25.73 -2.47
C ARG A 3 5.89 -25.69 -3.95
N LYS A 4 5.07 -24.74 -4.40
CA LYS A 4 4.71 -24.62 -5.82
C LYS A 4 5.90 -24.22 -6.72
N TYR A 5 6.75 -23.33 -6.24
CA TYR A 5 7.96 -22.89 -6.94
C TYR A 5 9.21 -23.33 -6.21
N LYS A 6 10.14 -23.98 -6.91
CA LYS A 6 11.40 -24.47 -6.33
C LYS A 6 12.58 -23.53 -6.55
N LYS A 7 12.48 -22.61 -7.51
CA LYS A 7 13.53 -21.67 -7.87
C LYS A 7 12.95 -20.28 -8.08
N ALA A 8 13.65 -19.25 -7.60
CA ALA A 8 13.24 -17.86 -7.81
C ALA A 8 13.10 -17.48 -9.29
N LYS A 9 13.96 -18.03 -10.16
CA LYS A 9 13.92 -17.78 -11.60
C LYS A 9 12.62 -18.24 -12.28
N ASP A 10 12.03 -19.34 -11.79
CA ASP A 10 10.76 -19.85 -12.34
C ASP A 10 9.60 -18.93 -11.95
N LEU A 11 9.65 -18.36 -10.74
CA LEU A 11 8.70 -17.38 -10.26
C LEU A 11 8.80 -16.06 -11.05
N GLU A 12 10.01 -15.57 -11.25
CA GLU A 12 10.27 -14.34 -12.03
C GLU A 12 9.75 -14.47 -13.46
N LYS A 13 10.05 -15.59 -14.13
CA LYS A 13 9.52 -15.87 -15.47
C LYS A 13 7.99 -15.83 -15.51
N LYS A 14 7.33 -16.45 -14.53
CA LYS A 14 5.86 -16.46 -14.45
C LYS A 14 5.27 -15.09 -14.15
N ALA A 15 5.97 -14.26 -13.39
CA ALA A 15 5.58 -12.88 -13.16
C ALA A 15 5.63 -12.06 -14.44
N GLU A 16 6.72 -12.17 -15.21
CA GLU A 16 6.86 -11.48 -16.49
C GLU A 16 5.81 -11.92 -17.51
N GLU A 17 5.50 -13.22 -17.59
CA GLU A 17 4.39 -13.73 -18.41
C GLU A 17 3.05 -13.09 -18.01
N TYR A 18 2.76 -13.00 -16.70
CA TYR A 18 1.56 -12.33 -16.20
C TYR A 18 1.52 -10.85 -16.58
N PHE A 19 2.62 -10.14 -16.38
CA PHE A 19 2.69 -8.71 -16.67
C PHE A 19 2.50 -8.41 -18.16
N ALA A 20 3.13 -9.19 -19.04
CA ALA A 20 2.96 -9.05 -20.48
C ALA A 20 1.50 -9.23 -20.90
N ILE A 21 0.79 -10.21 -20.32
CA ILE A 21 -0.64 -10.44 -20.59
C ILE A 21 -1.48 -9.24 -20.12
N GLN A 22 -1.20 -8.68 -18.94
CA GLN A 22 -1.95 -7.52 -18.43
C GLN A 22 -1.69 -6.27 -19.27
N GLU A 23 -0.45 -6.05 -19.70
CA GLU A 23 -0.07 -4.95 -20.57
C GLU A 23 -0.76 -5.04 -21.95
N GLU A 24 -0.74 -6.21 -22.58
CA GLU A 24 -1.45 -6.47 -23.84
C GLU A 24 -2.97 -6.20 -23.73
N GLN A 25 -3.55 -6.51 -22.56
CA GLN A 25 -4.97 -6.31 -22.29
C GLN A 25 -5.31 -4.93 -21.74
N ASN A 26 -4.31 -4.05 -21.57
CA ASN A 26 -4.42 -2.75 -20.91
C ASN A 26 -5.16 -2.84 -19.55
N LYS A 27 -4.75 -3.79 -18.72
CA LYS A 27 -5.36 -4.08 -17.41
C LYS A 27 -4.37 -3.83 -16.26
N PRO A 28 -4.86 -3.36 -15.11
CA PRO A 28 -4.02 -3.20 -13.93
C PRO A 28 -3.68 -4.55 -13.29
N CYS A 29 -2.49 -4.62 -12.73
CA CYS A 29 -1.98 -5.76 -11.99
C CYS A 29 -2.42 -5.71 -10.53
N SER A 30 -2.52 -6.87 -9.89
CA SER A 30 -2.76 -6.95 -8.45
C SER A 30 -2.12 -8.19 -7.83
N ILE A 31 -1.85 -8.14 -6.52
CA ILE A 31 -1.36 -9.30 -5.75
C ILE A 31 -2.32 -10.49 -5.91
N ALA A 32 -3.64 -10.23 -5.89
CA ALA A 32 -4.63 -11.27 -6.10
C ALA A 32 -4.53 -11.88 -7.51
N GLY A 33 -4.43 -11.04 -8.54
CA GLY A 33 -4.35 -11.47 -9.93
C GLY A 33 -3.12 -12.30 -10.23
N ILE A 34 -1.94 -11.87 -9.79
CA ILE A 34 -0.70 -12.64 -10.00
C ILE A 34 -0.70 -13.94 -9.18
N SER A 35 -1.22 -13.91 -7.95
CA SER A 35 -1.32 -15.11 -7.10
C SER A 35 -2.20 -16.17 -7.77
N TYR A 36 -3.35 -15.75 -8.29
CA TYR A 36 -4.26 -16.63 -9.02
C TYR A 36 -3.64 -17.15 -10.32
N TYR A 37 -2.95 -16.29 -11.09
CA TYR A 37 -2.26 -16.70 -12.32
C TYR A 37 -1.15 -17.74 -12.07
N MET A 38 -0.40 -17.57 -10.99
CA MET A 38 0.60 -18.54 -10.51
C MET A 38 -0.05 -19.80 -9.89
N GLY A 39 -1.37 -19.74 -9.67
CA GLY A 39 -2.23 -20.80 -9.15
C GLY A 39 -2.04 -21.08 -7.67
N PHE A 40 -1.65 -20.09 -6.87
CA PHE A 40 -1.78 -20.19 -5.42
C PHE A 40 -3.26 -20.22 -5.04
N ALA A 41 -3.60 -20.91 -3.94
CA ALA A 41 -4.97 -20.94 -3.46
C ALA A 41 -5.29 -19.67 -2.64
N ASP A 42 -4.27 -19.10 -1.99
CA ASP A 42 -4.37 -17.86 -1.23
C ASP A 42 -3.22 -16.88 -1.52
N LYS A 43 -3.47 -15.57 -1.36
CA LYS A 43 -2.45 -14.53 -1.57
C LYS A 43 -1.32 -14.63 -0.54
N SER A 44 -1.61 -15.11 0.67
CA SER A 44 -0.63 -15.32 1.73
C SER A 44 0.47 -16.28 1.31
N GLU A 45 0.17 -17.32 0.52
CA GLU A 45 1.18 -18.25 0.01
C GLU A 45 2.20 -17.55 -0.90
N PHE A 46 1.74 -16.61 -1.73
CA PHE A 46 2.60 -15.78 -2.57
C PHE A 46 3.43 -14.82 -1.71
N LEU A 47 2.81 -14.17 -0.72
CA LEU A 47 3.47 -13.21 0.17
C LEU A 47 4.49 -13.89 1.11
N ASP A 48 4.25 -15.13 1.52
CA ASP A 48 5.16 -15.89 2.37
C ASP A 48 6.50 -16.20 1.67
N LEU A 49 6.54 -16.19 0.34
CA LEU A 49 7.79 -16.30 -0.42
C LEU A 49 8.75 -15.14 -0.14
N GLU A 50 8.23 -13.96 0.20
CA GLU A 50 9.03 -12.79 0.57
C GLU A 50 9.89 -13.04 1.82
N LYS A 51 9.44 -13.91 2.73
CA LYS A 51 10.18 -14.28 3.94
C LYS A 51 11.39 -15.15 3.66
N MET A 52 11.53 -15.65 2.42
CA MET A 52 12.58 -16.56 2.02
C MET A 52 13.62 -15.82 1.19
N ALA A 53 14.87 -15.78 1.67
CA ALA A 53 15.94 -14.97 1.08
C ALA A 53 16.15 -15.18 -0.43
N GLU A 54 15.93 -16.40 -0.93
CA GLU A 54 16.03 -16.72 -2.36
C GLU A 54 14.96 -16.00 -3.20
N PHE A 55 13.75 -15.82 -2.68
CA PHE A 55 12.59 -15.30 -3.41
C PHE A 55 12.27 -13.85 -3.08
N ALA A 56 12.71 -13.35 -1.92
CA ALA A 56 12.48 -11.98 -1.48
C ALA A 56 12.82 -10.93 -2.55
N PRO A 57 13.98 -10.99 -3.24
CA PRO A 57 14.29 -10.01 -4.28
C PRO A 57 13.30 -10.02 -5.45
N VAL A 58 12.80 -11.20 -5.83
CA VAL A 58 11.82 -11.34 -6.92
C VAL A 58 10.45 -10.81 -6.48
N ILE A 59 9.98 -11.19 -5.29
CA ILE A 59 8.71 -10.70 -4.74
C ILE A 59 8.73 -9.17 -4.58
N ASN A 60 9.82 -8.61 -4.06
CA ASN A 60 9.97 -7.17 -3.88
C ASN A 60 9.91 -6.42 -5.22
N ARG A 61 10.56 -6.94 -6.28
CA ARG A 61 10.45 -6.35 -7.63
C ARG A 61 9.03 -6.42 -8.18
N ILE A 62 8.34 -7.55 -8.00
CA ILE A 62 6.96 -7.72 -8.43
C ILE A 62 6.06 -6.68 -7.76
N LYS A 63 6.15 -6.55 -6.43
CA LYS A 63 5.38 -5.55 -5.68
C LYS A 63 5.72 -4.13 -6.13
N LEU A 64 7.00 -3.80 -6.27
CA LEU A 64 7.46 -2.49 -6.72
C LEU A 64 6.91 -2.12 -8.10
N ARG A 65 6.87 -3.08 -9.05
CA ARG A 65 6.27 -2.85 -10.37
C ARG A 65 4.77 -2.56 -10.27
N MET A 66 4.04 -3.30 -9.44
CA MET A 66 2.60 -3.05 -9.21
C MET A 66 2.36 -1.71 -8.52
N GLU A 67 3.21 -1.32 -7.59
CA GLU A 67 3.17 -0.02 -6.91
C GLU A 67 3.40 1.12 -7.91
N SER A 68 4.43 1.00 -8.76
CA SER A 68 4.70 1.97 -9.83
C SER A 68 3.48 2.14 -10.75
N GLN A 69 2.87 1.04 -11.19
CA GLN A 69 1.66 1.10 -12.01
C GLN A 69 0.51 1.81 -11.27
N ALA A 70 0.29 1.49 -9.99
CA ALA A 70 -0.73 2.15 -9.19
C ALA A 70 -0.48 3.66 -9.04
N ILE A 71 0.79 4.09 -8.97
CA ILE A 71 1.15 5.51 -8.97
C ILE A 71 0.82 6.15 -10.32
N ASP A 72 1.19 5.51 -11.43
CA ASP A 72 0.89 6.04 -12.78
C ASP A 72 -0.63 6.22 -12.98
N MET A 73 -1.42 5.24 -12.52
CA MET A 73 -2.88 5.27 -12.54
C MET A 73 -3.50 6.44 -11.76
N LEU A 74 -2.79 7.08 -10.82
CA LEU A 74 -3.31 8.27 -10.13
C LEU A 74 -3.42 9.47 -11.09
N THR A 75 -2.55 9.53 -12.09
CA THR A 75 -2.49 10.65 -13.05
C THR A 75 -3.30 10.40 -14.31
N ASP A 76 -3.68 9.15 -14.56
CA ASP A 76 -4.50 8.75 -15.69
C ASP A 76 -6.01 8.90 -15.35
N LYS A 77 -6.67 9.79 -16.10
CA LYS A 77 -8.10 10.12 -15.92
C LYS A 77 -9.05 8.97 -16.28
N SER A 78 -8.57 7.91 -16.92
CA SER A 78 -9.38 6.73 -17.23
C SER A 78 -9.63 5.85 -16.00
N TYR A 79 -8.85 6.03 -14.93
CA TYR A 79 -9.03 5.30 -13.68
C TYR A 79 -9.72 6.14 -12.61
N ALA A 80 -10.50 5.47 -11.76
CA ALA A 80 -11.11 6.09 -10.60
C ALA A 80 -10.04 6.35 -9.52
N THR A 81 -9.57 7.60 -9.40
CA THR A 81 -8.51 8.01 -8.46
C THR A 81 -8.77 7.53 -7.04
N THR A 82 -10.01 7.59 -6.54
CA THR A 82 -10.38 7.10 -5.19
C THR A 82 -10.08 5.61 -5.01
N GLY A 83 -10.35 4.79 -6.04
CA GLY A 83 -10.06 3.35 -6.01
C GLY A 83 -8.57 3.07 -6.02
N VAL A 84 -7.80 3.86 -6.78
CA VAL A 84 -6.33 3.77 -6.82
C VAL A 84 -5.72 4.16 -5.46
N ILE A 85 -6.19 5.25 -4.84
CA ILE A 85 -5.78 5.66 -3.49
C ILE A 85 -6.11 4.57 -2.47
N PHE A 86 -7.30 3.98 -2.53
CA PHE A 86 -7.68 2.87 -1.66
C PHE A 86 -6.71 1.69 -1.81
N ASN A 87 -6.35 1.32 -3.04
CA ASN A 87 -5.38 0.26 -3.29
C ASN A 87 -3.99 0.59 -2.73
N LEU A 88 -3.49 1.80 -2.94
CA LEU A 88 -2.21 2.26 -2.39
C LEU A 88 -2.18 2.16 -0.86
N LYS A 89 -3.28 2.50 -0.19
CA LYS A 89 -3.41 2.38 1.27
C LYS A 89 -3.43 0.92 1.72
N CYS A 90 -4.31 0.10 1.15
CA CYS A 90 -4.52 -1.28 1.61
C CYS A 90 -3.41 -2.25 1.21
N SER A 91 -2.79 -2.06 0.05
CA SER A 91 -1.84 -3.03 -0.52
C SER A 91 -0.38 -2.60 -0.40
N PHE A 92 -0.10 -1.29 -0.32
CA PHE A 92 1.25 -0.73 -0.33
C PHE A 92 1.58 0.12 0.90
N GLY A 93 0.66 0.24 1.87
CA GLY A 93 0.92 0.87 3.16
C GLY A 93 0.96 2.40 3.15
N TYR A 94 0.45 3.03 2.09
CA TYR A 94 0.29 4.48 2.07
C TYR A 94 -0.72 4.93 3.14
N SER A 95 -0.50 6.12 3.67
CA SER A 95 -1.42 6.75 4.63
C SER A 95 -1.49 8.24 4.34
N ASP A 96 -2.65 8.84 4.65
CA ASP A 96 -2.78 10.28 4.55
C ASP A 96 -1.93 10.94 5.64
N LYS A 97 -1.17 11.97 5.25
CA LYS A 97 -0.49 12.80 6.25
C LYS A 97 -1.54 13.60 7.01
N GLN A 98 -1.71 13.30 8.29
CA GLN A 98 -2.46 14.16 9.19
C GLN A 98 -1.50 15.24 9.70
N VAL A 99 -1.75 16.49 9.30
CA VAL A 99 -1.21 17.63 10.03
C VAL A 99 -2.19 17.88 11.17
N ALA A 100 -1.89 17.33 12.35
CA ALA A 100 -2.57 17.78 13.55
C ALA A 100 -2.25 19.28 13.66
N GLY A 101 -3.24 20.13 13.47
CA GLY A 101 -3.14 21.51 13.93
C GLY A 101 -2.76 21.43 15.39
N LYS A 102 -1.67 22.08 15.79
CA LYS A 102 -1.40 22.36 17.19
C LYS A 102 -2.44 23.39 17.66
N ASP A 103 -3.72 23.03 17.64
CA ASP A 103 -4.66 23.59 18.57
C ASP A 103 -4.37 22.83 19.85
N ASP A 104 -3.25 23.20 20.49
CA ASP A 104 -2.79 22.59 21.71
C ASP A 104 -3.86 22.90 22.75
N MET A 105 -4.78 21.96 22.92
CA MET A 105 -5.94 22.15 23.78
C MET A 105 -5.47 22.43 25.22
N ALA A 106 -4.23 22.06 25.56
CA ALA A 106 -3.53 22.50 26.76
C ALA A 106 -3.28 24.02 26.80
N GLU A 107 -2.85 24.65 25.72
CA GLU A 107 -2.62 26.10 25.62
C GLU A 107 -3.94 26.88 25.69
N LEU A 108 -4.98 26.38 25.01
CA LEU A 108 -6.33 26.94 25.08
C LEU A 108 -6.91 26.87 26.50
N MET A 109 -6.72 25.73 27.19
CA MET A 109 -7.17 25.55 28.58
C MET A 109 -6.34 26.39 29.58
N GLN A 110 -5.04 26.59 29.33
CA GLN A 110 -4.21 27.48 30.14
C GLN A 110 -4.63 28.95 30.00
N ASN A 111 -4.93 29.39 28.77
CA ASN A 111 -5.40 30.75 28.51
C ASN A 111 -6.80 30.98 29.09
N ALA A 112 -7.71 30.02 28.95
CA ALA A 112 -9.03 30.08 29.57
C ALA A 112 -8.96 30.17 31.10
N ARG A 113 -8.03 29.43 31.72
CA ARG A 113 -7.84 29.47 33.18
C ARG A 113 -7.32 30.81 33.68
N LYS A 114 -6.35 31.42 32.98
CA LYS A 114 -5.86 32.77 33.31
C LYS A 114 -6.98 33.82 33.31
N LEU A 115 -7.85 33.79 32.30
CA LEU A 115 -8.96 34.73 32.19
C LEU A 115 -9.98 34.58 33.34
N ILE A 116 -10.20 33.35 33.81
CA ILE A 116 -11.08 33.07 34.96
C ILE A 116 -10.44 33.60 36.25
N ASP A 117 -9.15 33.33 36.45
CA ASP A 117 -8.42 33.78 37.64
C ASP A 117 -8.34 35.33 37.71
N GLU A 118 -8.15 36.00 36.56
CA GLU A 118 -8.19 37.47 36.46
C GLU A 118 -9.58 38.04 36.81
N ALA A 119 -10.66 37.44 36.26
CA ALA A 119 -12.03 37.88 36.54
C ALA A 119 -12.48 37.67 38.00
N GLN A 120 -11.86 36.71 38.71
CA GLN A 120 -12.13 36.46 40.14
C GLN A 120 -11.30 37.33 41.08
N SER A 121 -10.30 38.05 40.57
CA SER A 121 -9.45 38.95 41.37
C SER A 121 -9.92 40.41 41.42
N ASP A 122 -10.95 40.75 40.62
CA ASP A 122 -11.56 42.07 40.52
C ASP A 122 -12.87 42.22 41.35
N GLU A 123 -13.25 41.22 42.15
CA GLU A 123 -14.31 41.26 43.20
C GLU A 123 -13.72 41.33 44.62
#